data_AF-A0A285LUD8-F1
#
_entry.id   AF-A0A285LUD8-F1
#
_cell.length_a   1.000
_cell.length_b   1.000
_cell.length_c   1.000
_cell.angle_alpha   90.00
_cell.angle_beta   90.00
_cell.angle_gamma   90.00
#
_symmetry.space_group_name_H-M   'P 1'
#
loop_
_entity.id
_entity.type
_entity.pdbx_description
1 polymer ?
#
loop_
_entity_poly.entity_id
_entity_poly.type
_entity_poly.pdbx_seq_one_letter_code
_entity_poly.pdbx_strand_id
1 'polypeptide(L)'
;MGQALDDFPLDTILAFIGIVVPLAAFLWEFVFVGRRRLGYRVQMDTPVTGEIGSVYPGVLERLHPDPAGTEAERREQLRELSVVLVRIENSGNTAISESDYLSPSQQVGLHLHFPQRRVIGMAVTELSDRDLAPRLGPASGIAINVEPDGRTGVIDLPKVPLIRNAHYKILAILQRGEGNGDRDGNGNDQAPDPVLRGDIRGGSVVETRSRTGISRVMLLLTVFLVLVIIGQFVVDALQPPPPPLDCAAGKLTLVGSSAFDPVIRDAAAQYEKRCTAAEFAFDFEGTERGLDRVAEAGRDSGLLTISDGAKGPGYTALQARPLALSMFAVVVHRDLGVTDLTVAQVRDLYRGRITNWREVGGPDVPVVLIDRAPGSGTRVIFEDALLGGAQPARPHRSCTAIKDTAGTYCDVPVTKDMHKAVGEIPGAIGYSELSEARRADMRVLTLGGVAPGRQAAIDRSYPFWGVEYAYSNGDLPGDSLAASFLHYLTADVGAEVLRAHGNEPCASDLLEPGRCTPAR
;
A
#
# COMPACT_ATOMS: atom_id res chain seq x y z
N MET A 1 30.07 -10.13 -2.91
CA MET A 1 29.75 -9.30 -1.72
C MET A 1 28.76 -8.20 -2.13
N GLY A 2 27.60 -8.59 -2.65
CA GLY A 2 26.64 -7.67 -3.29
C GLY A 2 25.19 -8.19 -3.28
N GLN A 3 24.83 -9.01 -2.29
CA GLN A 3 23.48 -9.58 -2.12
C GLN A 3 22.93 -9.36 -0.69
N ALA A 4 23.53 -8.44 0.08
CA ALA A 4 23.14 -8.21 1.48
C ALA A 4 22.60 -6.80 1.76
N LEU A 5 22.26 -6.03 0.71
CA LEU A 5 21.75 -4.66 0.86
C LEU A 5 20.32 -4.45 0.30
N ASP A 6 19.71 -5.47 -0.31
CA ASP A 6 18.34 -5.36 -0.86
C ASP A 6 17.22 -5.64 0.15
N ASP A 7 17.54 -6.02 1.38
CA ASP A 7 16.55 -6.37 2.42
C ASP A 7 16.32 -5.25 3.46
N PHE A 8 16.74 -4.01 3.20
CA PHE A 8 16.44 -2.90 4.09
C PHE A 8 15.11 -2.24 3.69
N PRO A 9 14.05 -2.33 4.51
CA PRO A 9 12.77 -1.70 4.20
C PRO A 9 12.90 -0.18 4.35
N LEU A 10 13.34 0.48 3.28
CA LEU A 10 13.53 1.92 3.19
C LEU A 10 12.29 2.70 3.64
N ASP A 11 11.10 2.17 3.38
CA ASP A 11 9.82 2.75 3.81
C ASP A 11 9.69 2.80 5.34
N THR A 12 10.14 1.73 6.03
CA THR A 12 10.12 1.68 7.49
C THR A 12 11.14 2.65 8.09
N ILE A 13 12.31 2.77 7.46
CA ILE A 13 13.36 3.70 7.90
C ILE A 13 12.91 5.16 7.72
N LEU A 14 12.33 5.49 6.57
CA LEU A 14 11.79 6.83 6.27
C LEU A 14 10.66 7.20 7.23
N ALA A 15 9.73 6.28 7.47
CA ALA A 15 8.64 6.48 8.43
C ALA A 15 9.19 6.72 9.86
N PHE A 16 10.18 5.93 10.29
CA PHE A 16 10.79 6.07 11.60
C PHE A 16 11.50 7.42 11.75
N ILE A 17 12.28 7.82 10.76
CA ILE A 17 12.97 9.13 10.72
C ILE A 17 11.95 10.28 10.77
N GLY A 18 10.84 10.16 10.02
CA GLY A 18 9.75 11.14 9.99
C GLY A 18 9.09 11.38 11.36
N ILE A 19 9.12 10.41 12.27
CA ILE A 19 8.55 10.51 13.63
C ILE A 19 9.61 10.98 14.64
N VAL A 20 10.79 10.37 14.62
CA VAL A 20 11.82 10.58 15.65
C VAL A 20 12.39 12.00 15.59
N VAL A 21 12.64 12.54 14.39
CA VAL A 21 13.26 13.86 14.24
C VAL A 21 12.36 14.99 14.76
N PRO A 22 11.06 15.08 14.40
CA PRO A 22 10.17 16.09 14.99
C PRO A 22 9.99 15.93 16.50
N LEU A 23 9.90 14.68 17.00
CA LEU A 23 9.77 14.42 18.43
C LEU A 23 11.00 14.87 19.20
N ALA A 24 12.20 14.57 18.70
CA ALA A 24 13.46 15.01 19.30
C ALA A 24 13.60 16.53 19.28
N ALA A 25 13.23 17.19 18.18
CA ALA A 25 13.24 18.64 18.07
C ALA A 25 12.26 19.29 19.06
N PHE A 26 11.04 18.75 19.18
CA PHE A 26 10.04 19.19 20.14
C PHE A 26 10.53 19.03 21.59
N LEU A 27 11.07 17.86 21.93
CA LEU A 27 11.61 17.61 23.26
C LEU A 27 12.79 18.54 23.58
N TRP A 28 13.67 18.81 22.63
CA TRP A 28 14.78 19.75 22.81
C TRP A 28 14.29 21.17 23.13
N GLU A 29 13.35 21.69 22.35
CA GLU A 29 12.81 23.05 22.51
C GLU A 29 12.04 23.21 23.83
N PHE A 30 11.17 22.25 24.18
CA PHE A 30 10.29 22.36 25.35
C PHE A 30 10.90 21.86 26.66
N VAL A 31 11.75 20.82 26.63
CA VAL A 31 12.28 20.19 27.86
C VAL A 31 13.61 20.79 28.29
N PHE A 32 14.45 21.26 27.37
CA PHE A 32 15.82 21.68 27.69
C PHE A 32 16.07 23.19 27.55
N VAL A 33 15.53 23.85 26.51
CA VAL A 33 15.88 25.26 26.16
C VAL A 33 14.88 26.31 26.70
N GLY A 34 13.74 25.90 27.27
CA GLY A 34 12.64 26.79 27.69
C GLY A 34 12.32 26.87 29.19
N ARG A 35 13.15 26.33 30.09
CA ARG A 35 12.74 26.13 31.51
C ARG A 35 12.50 27.44 32.27
N ARG A 36 13.45 28.38 32.31
CA ARG A 36 13.35 29.64 33.10
C ARG A 36 13.57 30.84 32.20
N ARG A 37 12.55 31.68 32.02
CA ARG A 37 12.63 32.91 31.23
C ARG A 37 11.86 34.00 31.94
N LEU A 38 12.52 35.12 32.19
CA LEU A 38 11.88 36.31 32.74
C LEU A 38 11.67 37.29 31.59
N GLY A 39 10.41 37.45 31.22
CA GLY A 39 9.98 38.39 30.20
C GLY A 39 9.77 39.77 30.78
N TYR A 40 10.11 40.80 30.02
CA TYR A 40 9.56 42.14 30.26
C TYR A 40 9.03 42.75 28.98
N ARG A 41 8.01 43.59 29.10
CA ARG A 41 7.39 44.30 28.00
C ARG A 41 7.04 45.71 28.42
N VAL A 42 7.50 46.69 27.65
CA VAL A 42 7.05 48.07 27.74
C VAL A 42 5.66 48.13 27.12
N GLN A 43 4.64 48.35 27.94
CA GLN A 43 3.24 48.44 27.51
C GLN A 43 2.85 49.87 27.14
N MET A 44 3.51 50.85 27.76
CA MET A 44 3.32 52.27 27.50
C MET A 44 4.67 52.96 27.74
N ASP A 45 5.09 53.81 26.83
CA ASP A 45 6.16 54.80 27.03
C ASP A 45 5.69 56.04 26.28
N THR A 46 5.13 57.01 27.01
CA THR A 46 4.43 58.12 26.40
C THR A 46 4.82 59.42 27.11
N PRO A 47 5.27 60.43 26.37
CA PRO A 47 5.51 61.74 26.95
C PRO A 47 4.18 62.32 27.46
N VAL A 48 4.23 63.06 28.57
CA VAL A 48 3.08 63.78 29.13
C VAL A 48 2.90 65.10 28.37
N THR A 49 2.93 65.01 27.04
CA THR A 49 2.58 66.11 26.15
C THR A 49 1.09 66.01 25.87
N GLY A 50 0.37 67.13 25.98
CA GLY A 50 -1.05 67.23 25.66
C GLY A 50 -1.38 67.02 24.17
N GLU A 51 -0.49 66.39 23.38
CA GLU A 51 -0.59 66.23 21.93
C GLU A 51 -0.83 64.76 21.50
N ILE A 52 -1.55 64.00 22.31
CA ILE A 52 -2.35 62.89 21.80
C ILE A 52 -3.80 63.34 21.95
N GLY A 53 -4.52 63.46 20.84
CA GLY A 53 -5.87 64.06 20.73
C GLY A 53 -6.90 63.55 21.74
N SER A 54 -6.80 64.06 22.97
CA SER A 54 -7.72 63.78 24.06
C SER A 54 -8.50 65.07 24.36
N VAL A 55 -9.81 64.94 24.40
CA VAL A 55 -10.77 66.05 24.48
C VAL A 55 -10.79 66.73 25.86
N TYR A 56 -9.90 66.36 26.79
CA TYR A 56 -9.87 66.86 28.17
C TYR A 56 -8.44 67.14 28.69
N PRO A 57 -7.81 68.28 28.32
CA PRO A 57 -6.47 68.65 28.78
C PRO A 57 -6.39 69.05 30.28
N GLY A 58 -7.52 69.37 30.92
CA GLY A 58 -7.56 70.01 32.25
C GLY A 58 -7.15 69.16 33.46
N VAL A 59 -6.83 67.87 33.29
CA VAL A 59 -6.36 67.01 34.40
C VAL A 59 -4.83 67.09 34.55
N LEU A 60 -4.09 67.28 33.46
CA LEU A 60 -2.62 67.34 33.48
C LEU A 60 -2.10 68.68 34.01
N GLU A 61 -2.88 69.75 33.89
CA GLU A 61 -2.59 71.08 34.45
C GLU A 61 -2.47 71.10 35.98
N ARG A 62 -2.90 70.03 36.68
CA ARG A 62 -2.83 69.95 38.15
C ARG A 62 -1.59 69.22 38.67
N LEU A 63 -0.78 68.62 37.81
CA LEU A 63 0.43 67.86 38.19
C LEU A 63 1.70 68.75 38.30
N HIS A 64 1.53 70.06 38.51
CA HIS A 64 2.63 71.03 38.50
C HIS A 64 3.43 71.00 39.82
N PRO A 65 4.77 70.88 39.75
CA PRO A 65 5.62 71.03 40.93
C PRO A 65 5.78 72.49 41.41
N ASP A 66 5.59 73.50 40.54
CA ASP A 66 5.77 74.92 40.86
C ASP A 66 4.72 75.82 40.18
N PRO A 67 3.88 76.57 40.93
CA PRO A 67 2.87 77.45 40.37
C PRO A 67 3.40 78.78 39.78
N ALA A 68 4.70 79.10 39.95
CA ALA A 68 5.28 80.38 39.52
C ALA A 68 6.08 80.26 38.20
N GLY A 69 5.38 80.18 37.06
CA GLY A 69 6.01 80.19 35.72
C GLY A 69 5.05 80.55 34.59
N THR A 70 5.58 80.99 33.45
CA THR A 70 4.79 81.30 32.24
C THR A 70 4.21 80.02 31.60
N GLU A 71 3.17 80.17 30.80
CA GLU A 71 2.46 79.03 30.18
C GLU A 71 3.35 78.23 29.19
N ALA A 72 4.38 78.88 28.63
CA ALA A 72 5.40 78.24 27.79
C ALA A 72 6.38 77.41 28.62
N GLU A 73 6.87 77.94 29.76
CA GLU A 73 7.75 77.22 30.69
C GLU A 73 7.05 76.00 31.32
N ARG A 74 5.76 76.12 31.67
CA ARG A 74 4.95 75.00 32.16
C ARG A 74 4.77 73.89 31.12
N ARG A 75 4.60 74.26 29.84
CA ARG A 75 4.50 73.31 28.73
C ARG A 75 5.83 72.59 28.49
N GLU A 76 6.94 73.29 28.65
CA GLU A 76 8.29 72.71 28.52
C GLU A 76 8.60 71.75 29.68
N GLN A 77 8.25 72.08 30.91
CA GLN A 77 8.38 71.17 32.06
C GLN A 77 7.53 69.89 31.92
N LEU A 78 6.33 69.99 31.32
CA LEU A 78 5.51 68.82 31.01
C LEU A 78 6.06 67.98 29.84
N ARG A 79 6.75 68.61 28.86
CA ARG A 79 7.47 67.92 27.78
C ARG A 79 8.62 67.07 28.29
N GLU A 80 9.18 67.41 29.45
CA GLU A 80 10.22 66.60 30.10
C GLU A 80 9.67 65.36 30.81
N LEU A 81 8.37 65.29 31.08
CA LEU A 81 7.77 64.15 31.77
C LEU A 81 7.36 63.05 30.79
N SER A 82 7.64 61.81 31.15
CA SER A 82 7.12 60.62 30.45
C SER A 82 6.58 59.61 31.44
N VAL A 83 5.52 58.91 31.05
CA VAL A 83 4.92 57.84 31.85
C VAL A 83 5.19 56.53 31.15
N VAL A 84 5.83 55.60 31.87
CA VAL A 84 6.21 54.29 31.36
C VAL A 84 5.55 53.20 32.17
N LEU A 85 4.87 52.26 31.51
CA LEU A 85 4.29 51.07 32.12
C LEU A 85 5.07 49.85 31.64
N VAL A 86 5.82 49.21 32.54
CA VAL A 86 6.57 47.98 32.25
C VAL A 86 5.89 46.80 32.93
N ARG A 87 5.57 45.76 32.17
CA ARG A 87 5.12 44.47 32.67
C ARG A 87 6.33 43.54 32.78
N ILE A 88 6.55 42.97 33.95
CA ILE A 88 7.55 41.92 34.20
C ILE A 88 6.80 40.62 34.46
N GLU A 89 7.20 39.54 33.80
CA GLU A 89 6.49 38.26 33.86
C GLU A 89 7.42 37.04 33.78
N ASN A 90 6.97 35.91 34.31
CA ASN A 90 7.61 34.62 34.03
C ASN A 90 7.05 34.04 32.73
N SER A 91 7.84 34.18 31.65
CA SER A 91 7.53 33.65 30.31
C SER A 91 8.10 32.24 30.07
N GLY A 92 8.75 31.65 31.08
CA GLY A 92 9.27 30.29 31.06
C GLY A 92 8.25 29.23 31.50
N ASN A 93 8.64 27.96 31.43
CA ASN A 93 7.79 26.83 31.82
C ASN A 93 7.98 26.36 33.27
N THR A 94 8.89 26.98 34.04
CA THR A 94 9.17 26.64 35.44
C THR A 94 9.12 27.88 36.33
N ALA A 95 8.79 27.70 37.61
CA ALA A 95 8.75 28.80 38.57
C ALA A 95 10.16 29.36 38.82
N ILE A 96 10.25 30.68 39.00
CA ILE A 96 11.47 31.40 39.37
C ILE A 96 11.39 31.66 40.87
N SER A 97 12.40 31.24 41.61
CA SER A 97 12.52 31.46 43.06
C SER A 97 13.51 32.59 43.36
N GLU A 98 13.50 33.12 44.58
CA GLU A 98 14.42 34.19 45.00
C GLU A 98 15.89 33.80 44.85
N SER A 99 16.23 32.53 45.08
CA SER A 99 17.58 31.98 44.91
C SER A 99 18.05 31.88 43.46
N ASP A 100 17.15 32.04 42.49
CA ASP A 100 17.47 31.94 41.07
C ASP A 100 18.02 33.27 40.51
N TYR A 101 17.79 34.39 41.18
CA TYR A 101 18.36 35.69 40.80
C TYR A 101 19.86 35.74 41.12
N LEU A 102 20.69 35.84 40.09
CA LEU A 102 22.13 35.97 40.18
C LEU A 102 22.50 37.44 40.42
N SER A 103 22.20 37.93 41.63
CA SER A 103 22.56 39.27 42.08
C SER A 103 23.34 39.21 43.39
N PRO A 104 24.40 40.03 43.54
CA PRO A 104 25.18 40.12 44.77
C PRO A 104 24.39 40.72 45.94
N SER A 105 23.30 41.46 45.67
CA SER A 105 22.41 41.98 46.70
C SER A 105 21.54 40.88 47.30
N GLN A 106 21.30 40.93 48.61
CA GLN A 106 20.39 39.98 49.27
C GLN A 106 18.93 40.21 48.87
N GLN A 107 18.53 41.44 48.57
CA GLN A 107 17.14 41.82 48.32
C GLN A 107 16.85 42.17 46.86
N VAL A 108 17.78 42.79 46.13
CA VAL A 108 17.59 43.26 44.75
C VAL A 108 18.00 42.17 43.75
N GLY A 109 17.14 41.89 42.77
CA GLY A 109 17.34 40.86 41.77
C GLY A 109 17.47 41.38 40.34
N LEU A 110 16.82 42.49 40.01
CA LEU A 110 16.82 43.08 38.66
C LEU A 110 16.93 44.60 38.75
N HIS A 111 17.39 45.23 37.68
CA HIS A 111 17.51 46.68 37.55
C HIS A 111 16.82 47.14 36.27
N LEU A 112 15.80 47.97 36.40
CA LEU A 112 15.11 48.56 35.25
C LEU A 112 15.73 49.93 34.96
N HIS A 113 16.52 50.01 33.90
CA HIS A 113 17.23 51.22 33.51
C HIS A 113 16.39 52.06 32.55
N PHE A 114 16.39 53.36 32.75
CA PHE A 114 15.77 54.36 31.90
C PHE A 114 16.86 55.32 31.38
N PRO A 115 17.50 55.01 30.25
CA PRO A 115 18.57 55.86 29.71
C PRO A 115 18.06 57.29 29.47
N GLN A 116 18.88 58.28 29.83
CA GLN A 116 18.60 59.72 29.66
C GLN A 116 17.36 60.25 30.42
N ARG A 117 16.79 59.46 31.32
CA ARG A 117 15.55 59.76 32.04
C ARG A 117 15.71 59.45 33.52
N ARG A 118 15.48 60.43 34.39
CA ARG A 118 15.45 60.25 35.84
C ARG A 118 14.07 59.76 36.26
N VAL A 119 13.99 58.89 37.26
CA VAL A 119 12.71 58.42 37.80
C VAL A 119 12.29 59.39 38.91
N ILE A 120 11.15 60.08 38.75
CA ILE A 120 10.61 61.00 39.75
C ILE A 120 9.56 60.34 40.65
N GLY A 121 8.95 59.26 40.17
CA GLY A 121 8.01 58.48 40.95
C GLY A 121 7.78 57.11 40.32
N MET A 122 7.37 56.15 41.14
CA MET A 122 6.97 54.84 40.67
C MET A 122 5.83 54.26 41.49
N ALA A 123 5.04 53.39 40.88
CA ALA A 123 3.99 52.62 41.53
C ALA A 123 3.89 51.22 40.94
N VAL A 124 3.62 50.23 41.79
CA VAL A 124 3.23 48.90 41.34
C VAL A 124 1.72 48.91 41.13
N THR A 125 1.29 48.75 39.88
CA THR A 125 -0.11 49.02 39.47
C THR A 125 -0.96 47.77 39.30
N GLU A 126 -0.33 46.63 39.03
CA GLU A 126 -1.03 45.36 38.82
C GLU A 126 -0.15 44.22 39.32
N LEU A 127 -0.78 43.27 40.00
CA LEU A 127 -0.18 42.02 40.45
C LEU A 127 -1.05 40.88 39.90
N SER A 128 -0.43 39.88 39.26
CA SER A 128 -1.14 38.67 38.84
C SER A 128 -1.58 37.82 40.04
N ASP A 129 -0.88 37.96 41.15
CA ASP A 129 -1.07 37.18 42.38
C ASP A 129 -0.92 38.10 43.60
N ARG A 130 -1.81 37.94 44.59
CA ARG A 130 -1.82 38.73 45.83
C ARG A 130 -0.61 38.46 46.71
N ASP A 131 0.00 37.28 46.59
CA ASP A 131 1.19 36.89 47.35
C ASP A 131 2.45 37.69 46.95
N LEU A 132 2.39 38.40 45.82
CA LEU A 132 3.47 39.29 45.36
C LEU A 132 3.49 40.63 46.12
N ALA A 133 2.36 41.06 46.69
CA ALA A 133 2.23 42.34 47.37
C ALA A 133 3.26 42.56 48.50
N PRO A 134 3.46 41.63 49.46
CA PRO A 134 4.46 41.82 50.52
C PRO A 134 5.90 41.82 50.00
N ARG A 135 6.15 41.27 48.80
CA ARG A 135 7.47 41.22 48.16
C ARG A 135 7.79 42.47 47.32
N LEU A 136 6.82 43.37 47.14
CA LEU A 136 6.93 44.59 46.32
C LEU A 136 6.62 45.87 47.11
N GLY A 137 6.60 45.78 48.45
CA GLY A 137 6.43 46.93 49.34
C GLY A 137 7.74 47.68 49.65
N PRO A 138 7.69 48.81 50.38
CA PRO A 138 8.87 49.65 50.65
C PRO A 138 10.05 48.94 51.35
N ALA A 139 9.78 47.85 52.08
CA ALA A 139 10.80 47.07 52.79
C ALA A 139 11.43 45.93 51.95
N SER A 140 11.00 45.74 50.70
CA SER A 140 11.47 44.63 49.85
C SER A 140 12.81 44.90 49.16
N GLY A 141 13.32 46.12 49.22
CA GLY A 141 14.49 46.57 48.46
C GLY A 141 14.12 47.22 47.12
N ILE A 142 12.84 47.42 46.85
CA ILE A 142 12.40 48.25 45.71
C ILE A 142 12.78 49.71 45.96
N ALA A 143 13.59 50.27 45.08
CA ALA A 143 14.13 51.62 45.27
C ALA A 143 14.31 52.34 43.94
N ILE A 144 14.17 53.66 43.99
CA ILE A 144 14.56 54.54 42.88
C ILE A 144 16.01 54.96 43.12
N ASN A 145 16.86 54.69 42.14
CA ASN A 145 18.26 55.07 42.11
C ASN A 145 18.60 55.82 40.82
N VAL A 146 19.79 56.41 40.78
CA VAL A 146 20.34 57.04 39.58
C VAL A 146 21.74 56.47 39.38
N GLU A 147 22.09 56.12 38.15
CA GLU A 147 23.45 55.67 37.84
C GLU A 147 24.47 56.79 38.15
N PRO A 148 25.76 56.45 38.35
CA PRO A 148 26.81 57.44 38.60
C PRO A 148 26.93 58.52 37.52
N ASP A 149 26.40 58.27 36.32
CA ASP A 149 26.33 59.23 35.22
C ASP A 149 25.36 60.41 35.49
N GLY A 150 24.53 60.31 36.53
CA GLY A 150 23.51 61.29 36.90
C GLY A 150 22.37 61.46 35.89
N ARG A 151 22.33 60.64 34.83
CA ARG A 151 21.46 60.78 33.65
C ARG A 151 20.53 59.59 33.48
N THR A 152 20.91 58.42 33.96
CA THR A 152 20.12 57.19 33.84
C THR A 152 19.42 56.88 35.15
N GLY A 153 18.10 56.99 35.17
CA GLY A 153 17.28 56.55 36.29
C GLY A 153 17.19 55.03 36.32
N VAL A 154 17.23 54.46 37.52
CA VAL A 154 17.16 53.00 37.73
C VAL A 154 16.09 52.71 38.77
N ILE A 155 15.22 51.75 38.47
CA ILE A 155 14.35 51.14 39.47
C ILE A 155 14.95 49.79 39.83
N ASP A 156 15.40 49.67 41.08
CA ASP A 156 15.85 48.41 41.64
C ASP A 156 14.64 47.55 41.98
N LEU A 157 14.63 46.33 41.46
CA LEU A 157 13.53 45.39 41.63
C LEU A 157 13.95 44.24 42.53
N PRO A 158 13.12 43.91 43.53
CA PRO A 158 13.45 42.87 44.48
C PRO A 158 13.46 41.49 43.82
N LYS A 159 14.07 40.53 44.49
CA LYS A 159 13.97 39.10 44.15
C LYS A 159 12.55 38.66 44.48
N VAL A 160 11.72 38.50 43.45
CA VAL A 160 10.30 38.11 43.61
C VAL A 160 10.11 36.69 43.09
N PRO A 161 9.52 35.76 43.87
CA PRO A 161 9.17 34.45 43.35
C PRO A 161 8.03 34.59 42.34
N LEU A 162 8.23 34.09 41.12
CA LEU A 162 7.25 34.15 40.05
C LEU A 162 6.92 32.74 39.55
N ILE A 163 5.70 32.26 39.84
CA ILE A 163 5.16 31.06 39.22
C ILE A 163 4.92 31.28 37.71
N ARG A 164 4.68 30.20 36.96
CA ARG A 164 4.46 30.28 35.51
C ARG A 164 3.31 31.25 35.20
N ASN A 165 3.52 32.15 34.23
CA ASN A 165 2.59 33.20 33.82
C ASN A 165 2.27 34.27 34.89
N ALA A 166 2.90 34.24 36.06
CA ALA A 166 2.77 35.34 37.03
C ALA A 166 3.48 36.59 36.50
N HIS A 167 2.90 37.75 36.77
CA HIS A 167 3.38 39.04 36.31
C HIS A 167 3.08 40.15 37.33
N TYR A 168 3.85 41.23 37.25
CA TYR A 168 3.52 42.48 37.90
C TYR A 168 3.84 43.66 36.98
N LYS A 169 3.19 44.80 37.22
CA LYS A 169 3.37 46.01 36.41
C LYS A 169 3.91 47.15 37.25
N ILE A 170 4.88 47.86 36.68
CA ILE A 170 5.48 49.06 37.24
C ILE A 170 5.10 50.23 36.36
N LEU A 171 4.42 51.20 36.96
CA LEU A 171 4.22 52.52 36.38
C LEU A 171 5.32 53.43 36.91
N ALA A 172 6.19 53.93 36.03
CA ALA A 172 7.22 54.90 36.36
C ALA A 172 6.85 56.24 35.73
N ILE A 173 6.99 57.31 36.51
CA ILE A 173 6.96 58.68 36.01
C ILE A 173 8.41 59.14 35.94
N LEU A 174 8.82 59.57 34.77
CA LEU A 174 10.20 59.91 34.45
C LEU A 174 10.31 61.37 34.04
N GLN A 175 11.43 62.00 34.38
CA GLN A 175 11.81 63.33 33.92
C GLN A 175 13.08 63.23 33.07
N ARG A 176 13.09 63.87 31.90
CA ARG A 176 14.27 63.95 31.04
C ARG A 176 15.36 64.78 31.73
N GLY A 177 16.61 64.28 31.73
CA GLY A 177 17.74 65.02 32.30
C GLY A 177 18.25 66.11 31.35
N GLU A 178 18.64 67.27 31.86
CA GLU A 178 19.20 68.36 31.05
C GLU A 178 20.51 67.95 30.35
N GLY A 179 20.47 67.93 29.03
CA GLY A 179 21.59 67.65 28.15
C GLY A 179 21.08 67.49 26.73
N ASN A 180 21.64 68.28 25.80
CA ASN A 180 21.33 68.32 24.37
C ASN A 180 20.77 66.99 23.85
N GLY A 181 19.52 67.01 23.40
CA GLY A 181 18.90 65.87 22.75
C GLY A 181 19.77 65.42 21.60
N ASP A 182 20.28 64.19 21.67
CA ASP A 182 20.67 63.47 20.47
C ASP A 182 19.39 63.31 19.67
N ARG A 183 19.17 64.24 18.75
CA ARG A 183 18.13 64.14 17.73
C ARG A 183 18.49 62.91 16.93
N ASP A 184 17.60 61.92 16.95
CA ASP A 184 17.68 60.83 15.98
C ASP A 184 17.82 61.45 14.57
N GLY A 185 18.53 60.81 13.64
CA GLY A 185 18.78 61.33 12.29
C GLY A 185 17.54 61.74 11.46
N ASN A 186 16.33 61.56 12.02
CA ASN A 186 15.03 61.99 11.49
C ASN A 186 14.36 63.15 12.28
N GLY A 187 15.03 63.78 13.24
CA GLY A 187 14.53 64.97 13.96
C GLY A 187 13.40 64.73 14.97
N ASN A 188 13.21 63.49 15.43
CA ASN A 188 12.25 63.15 16.49
C ASN A 188 12.96 63.03 17.85
N ASP A 189 12.41 63.67 18.89
CA ASP A 189 12.95 63.67 20.26
C ASP A 189 12.49 62.42 21.06
N GLN A 190 12.82 61.21 20.61
CA GLN A 190 12.45 59.98 21.32
C GLN A 190 13.56 59.56 22.31
N ALA A 191 13.24 59.37 23.59
CA ALA A 191 14.21 58.82 24.55
C ALA A 191 14.41 57.29 24.30
N PRO A 192 15.60 56.72 24.56
CA PRO A 192 15.84 55.29 24.39
C PRO A 192 14.92 54.43 25.27
N ASP A 193 14.45 53.29 24.76
CA ASP A 193 13.58 52.36 25.47
C ASP A 193 14.18 51.89 26.81
N PRO A 194 13.35 51.62 27.84
CA PRO A 194 13.83 51.10 29.11
C PRO A 194 14.38 49.67 28.97
N VAL A 195 15.47 49.39 29.67
CA VAL A 195 16.17 48.10 29.59
C VAL A 195 16.17 47.44 30.96
N LEU A 196 15.58 46.25 31.05
CA LEU A 196 15.66 45.43 32.25
C LEU A 196 16.97 44.62 32.23
N ARG A 197 17.83 44.84 33.23
CA ARG A 197 19.09 44.11 33.43
C ARG A 197 18.99 43.19 34.63
N GLY A 198 19.63 42.04 34.53
CA GLY A 198 19.75 41.05 35.60
C GLY A 198 19.94 39.65 35.03
N ASP A 199 20.47 38.76 35.87
CA ASP A 199 20.82 37.41 35.47
C ASP A 199 20.02 36.39 36.30
N ILE A 200 19.64 35.28 35.66
CA ILE A 200 18.86 34.20 36.28
C ILE A 200 19.59 32.88 36.09
N ARG A 201 19.74 32.10 37.17
CA ARG A 201 20.39 30.80 37.14
C ARG A 201 19.65 29.83 36.23
N GLY A 202 20.32 29.41 35.16
CA GLY A 202 19.76 28.50 34.17
C GLY A 202 18.64 29.10 33.32
N GLY A 203 18.61 30.43 33.19
CA GLY A 203 17.62 31.17 32.42
C GLY A 203 18.17 32.47 31.85
N SER A 204 17.31 33.27 31.23
CA SER A 204 17.65 34.60 30.71
C SER A 204 16.52 35.61 30.92
N VAL A 205 16.90 36.88 30.98
CA VAL A 205 15.97 38.02 30.94
C VAL A 205 15.83 38.44 29.47
N VAL A 206 14.61 38.46 28.95
CA VAL A 206 14.36 38.70 27.52
C VAL A 206 13.23 39.70 27.34
N GLU A 207 13.40 40.64 26.42
CA GLU A 207 12.33 41.54 26.00
C GLU A 207 11.26 40.73 25.22
N THR A 208 10.05 40.68 25.76
CA THR A 208 8.91 39.95 25.19
C THR A 208 8.19 40.80 24.15
N ARG A 209 8.67 40.75 22.90
CA ARG A 209 7.94 41.28 21.74
C ARG A 209 6.95 40.25 21.21
N SER A 210 5.73 40.68 20.87
CA SER A 210 4.77 39.82 20.18
C SER A 210 5.27 39.47 18.79
N ARG A 211 5.92 38.32 18.63
CA ARG A 211 6.22 37.74 17.30
C ARG A 211 4.94 37.10 16.77
N THR A 212 4.30 37.73 15.78
CA THR A 212 3.10 37.22 15.10
C THR A 212 3.42 36.29 13.92
N GLY A 213 4.58 35.62 13.93
CA GLY A 213 5.05 34.78 12.82
C GLY A 213 5.40 33.35 13.23
N ILE A 214 5.32 32.43 12.26
CA ILE A 214 5.74 31.02 12.38
C ILE A 214 7.24 30.97 12.73
N SER A 215 7.63 30.17 13.72
CA SER A 215 9.04 30.04 14.11
C SER A 215 9.86 29.41 12.98
N ARG A 216 11.12 29.82 12.81
CA ARG A 216 12.03 29.22 11.80
C ARG A 216 12.16 27.71 11.99
N VAL A 217 12.13 27.24 13.24
CA VAL A 217 12.15 25.81 13.59
C VAL A 217 10.89 25.11 13.08
N MET A 218 9.72 25.71 13.30
CA MET A 218 8.44 25.15 12.82
C MET A 218 8.39 25.11 11.29
N LEU A 219 8.92 26.12 10.60
CA LEU A 219 9.05 26.12 9.14
C LEU A 219 9.96 24.98 8.65
N LEU A 220 11.14 24.82 9.25
CA LEU A 220 12.09 23.76 8.87
C LEU A 220 11.52 22.36 9.11
N LEU A 221 10.83 22.14 10.23
CA LEU A 221 10.16 20.88 10.52
C LEU A 221 9.04 20.58 9.52
N THR A 222 8.28 21.61 9.12
CA THR A 222 7.22 21.45 8.11
C THR A 222 7.80 21.06 6.76
N VAL A 223 8.87 21.73 6.30
CA VAL A 223 9.56 21.38 5.05
C VAL A 223 10.13 19.97 5.10
N PHE A 224 10.75 19.59 6.21
CA PHE A 224 11.27 18.24 6.42
C PHE A 224 10.18 17.17 6.30
N LEU A 225 9.04 17.36 6.97
CA LEU A 225 7.93 16.40 6.91
C LEU A 225 7.38 16.27 5.47
N VAL A 226 7.25 17.38 4.75
CA VAL A 226 6.82 17.38 3.34
C VAL A 226 7.81 16.59 2.47
N LEU A 227 9.12 16.75 2.67
CA LEU A 227 10.13 15.99 1.93
C LEU A 227 10.06 14.49 2.23
N VAL A 228 9.80 14.09 3.48
CA VAL A 228 9.60 12.67 3.83
C VAL A 228 8.38 12.10 3.13
N ILE A 229 7.25 12.81 3.13
CA ILE A 229 6.01 12.37 2.45
C ILE A 229 6.24 12.22 0.94
N ILE A 230 6.89 13.19 0.31
CA ILE A 230 7.24 13.12 -1.11
C ILE A 230 8.16 11.92 -1.38
N GLY A 231 9.16 11.70 -0.53
CA GLY A 231 10.06 10.55 -0.62
C GLY A 231 9.31 9.22 -0.56
N GLN A 232 8.39 9.08 0.39
CA GLN A 232 7.54 7.88 0.52
C GLN A 232 6.67 7.66 -0.72
N PHE A 233 6.06 8.71 -1.25
CA PHE A 233 5.23 8.60 -2.46
C PHE A 233 6.05 8.19 -3.69
N VAL A 234 7.28 8.71 -3.83
CA VAL A 234 8.18 8.33 -4.93
C VAL A 234 8.63 6.88 -4.81
N VAL A 235 8.94 6.40 -3.60
CA VAL A 235 9.31 4.99 -3.37
C VAL A 235 8.14 4.07 -3.72
N ASP A 236 6.93 4.37 -3.23
CA ASP A 236 5.71 3.60 -3.51
C ASP A 236 5.39 3.55 -5.01
N ALA A 237 5.53 4.67 -5.72
CA ALA A 237 5.30 4.74 -7.17
C ALA A 237 6.33 3.97 -8.02
N LEU A 238 7.53 3.71 -7.47
CA LEU A 238 8.61 2.98 -8.16
C LEU A 238 8.61 1.48 -7.82
N GLN A 239 7.94 1.05 -6.76
CA GLN A 239 7.81 -0.36 -6.42
C GLN A 239 6.79 -1.04 -7.34
N PRO A 240 7.08 -2.26 -7.85
CA PRO A 240 6.08 -3.03 -8.57
C PRO A 240 4.92 -3.37 -7.62
N PRO A 241 3.66 -3.38 -8.12
CA PRO A 241 2.52 -3.72 -7.28
C PRO A 241 2.73 -5.12 -6.68
N PRO A 242 2.40 -5.33 -5.38
CA PRO A 242 2.54 -6.63 -4.77
C PRO A 242 1.71 -7.66 -5.55
N PRO A 243 2.23 -8.88 -5.74
CA PRO A 243 1.48 -9.91 -6.43
C PRO A 243 0.11 -10.12 -5.72
N PRO A 244 -0.98 -10.32 -6.48
CA PRO A 244 -2.24 -10.78 -5.92
C PRO A 244 -2.02 -11.98 -4.99
N LEU A 245 -2.86 -12.13 -3.96
CA LEU A 245 -2.77 -13.20 -2.96
C LEU A 245 -2.67 -14.63 -3.54
N ASP A 246 -3.09 -14.81 -4.80
CA ASP A 246 -3.10 -16.10 -5.51
C ASP A 246 -1.91 -16.31 -6.45
N CYS A 247 -0.95 -15.37 -6.50
CA CYS A 247 0.22 -15.48 -7.37
C CYS A 247 1.42 -16.07 -6.61
N ALA A 248 1.88 -17.23 -7.07
CA ALA A 248 3.14 -17.82 -6.68
C ALA A 248 4.20 -17.70 -7.79
N ALA A 249 5.46 -17.54 -7.40
CA ALA A 249 6.60 -17.49 -8.30
C ALA A 249 7.21 -18.88 -8.52
N GLY A 250 8.06 -19.00 -9.55
CA GLY A 250 8.84 -20.20 -9.82
C GLY A 250 8.51 -20.83 -11.16
N LYS A 251 8.94 -22.09 -11.34
CA LYS A 251 8.79 -22.82 -12.60
C LYS A 251 7.96 -24.08 -12.40
N LEU A 252 6.96 -24.27 -13.26
CA LEU A 252 6.11 -25.47 -13.27
C LEU A 252 6.15 -26.12 -14.64
N THR A 253 6.45 -27.42 -14.68
CA THR A 253 6.40 -28.23 -15.91
C THR A 253 5.11 -29.05 -15.92
N LEU A 254 4.26 -28.79 -16.90
CA LEU A 254 2.99 -29.46 -17.11
C LEU A 254 3.16 -30.55 -18.17
N VAL A 255 2.81 -31.78 -17.81
CA VAL A 255 2.96 -32.96 -18.68
C VAL A 255 1.65 -33.73 -18.77
N GLY A 256 1.62 -34.77 -19.61
CA GLY A 256 0.50 -35.69 -19.66
C GLY A 256 -0.38 -35.52 -20.90
N SER A 257 -1.68 -35.40 -20.71
CA SER A 257 -2.66 -35.41 -21.77
C SER A 257 -2.45 -34.33 -22.84
N SER A 258 -2.33 -34.77 -24.10
CA SER A 258 -2.36 -33.88 -25.27
C SER A 258 -3.75 -33.38 -25.65
N ALA A 259 -4.81 -33.98 -25.10
CA ALA A 259 -6.18 -33.55 -25.30
C ALA A 259 -6.48 -32.22 -24.59
N PHE A 260 -5.94 -32.07 -23.38
CA PHE A 260 -6.13 -30.87 -22.56
C PHE A 260 -5.04 -29.81 -22.75
N ASP A 261 -3.99 -30.10 -23.53
CA ASP A 261 -2.85 -29.22 -23.80
C ASP A 261 -3.28 -27.78 -24.19
N PRO A 262 -4.17 -27.56 -25.18
CA PRO A 262 -4.54 -26.21 -25.59
C PRO A 262 -5.23 -25.40 -24.49
N VAL A 263 -6.03 -26.07 -23.65
CA VAL A 263 -6.73 -25.45 -22.52
C VAL A 263 -5.72 -24.98 -21.47
N ILE A 264 -4.78 -25.85 -21.15
CA ILE A 264 -3.78 -25.60 -20.11
C ILE A 264 -2.77 -24.54 -20.54
N ARG A 265 -2.35 -24.53 -21.80
CA ARG A 265 -1.49 -23.47 -22.34
C ARG A 265 -2.16 -22.10 -22.31
N ASP A 266 -3.44 -22.01 -22.69
CA ASP A 266 -4.15 -20.73 -22.64
C ASP A 266 -4.34 -20.26 -21.19
N ALA A 267 -4.71 -21.16 -20.29
CA ALA A 267 -4.85 -20.85 -18.86
C ALA A 267 -3.52 -20.39 -18.25
N ALA A 268 -2.41 -21.08 -18.55
CA ALA A 268 -1.07 -20.70 -18.11
C ALA A 268 -0.64 -19.34 -18.69
N ALA A 269 -0.88 -19.08 -19.97
CA ALA A 269 -0.58 -17.78 -20.59
C ALA A 269 -1.38 -16.63 -19.96
N GLN A 270 -2.64 -16.88 -19.56
CA GLN A 270 -3.42 -15.89 -18.83
C GLN A 270 -2.92 -15.71 -17.39
N TYR A 271 -2.50 -16.80 -16.73
CA TYR A 271 -1.90 -16.74 -15.41
C TYR A 271 -0.57 -15.97 -15.41
N GLU A 272 0.33 -16.20 -16.38
CA GLU A 272 1.62 -15.49 -16.50
C GLU A 272 1.44 -13.97 -16.71
N LYS A 273 0.37 -13.54 -17.39
CA LYS A 273 0.03 -12.11 -17.51
C LYS A 273 -0.32 -11.47 -16.17
N ARG A 274 -0.90 -12.24 -15.25
CA ARG A 274 -1.29 -11.79 -13.90
C ARG A 274 -0.15 -11.96 -12.89
N CYS A 275 0.60 -13.05 -13.01
CA CYS A 275 1.66 -13.47 -12.09
C CYS A 275 2.99 -13.55 -12.84
N THR A 276 3.62 -12.39 -13.06
CA THR A 276 4.80 -12.26 -13.95
C THR A 276 6.06 -12.99 -13.48
N ALA A 277 6.07 -13.48 -12.24
CA ALA A 277 7.16 -14.27 -11.68
C ALA A 277 6.96 -15.80 -11.84
N ALA A 278 5.87 -16.22 -12.50
CA ALA A 278 5.60 -17.60 -12.82
C ALA A 278 6.09 -17.94 -14.23
N GLU A 279 6.67 -19.13 -14.38
CA GLU A 279 7.12 -19.67 -15.66
C GLU A 279 6.55 -21.07 -15.87
N PHE A 280 5.96 -21.31 -17.04
CA PHE A 280 5.43 -22.62 -17.41
C PHE A 280 6.26 -23.29 -18.52
N ALA A 281 6.52 -24.58 -18.35
CA ALA A 281 7.02 -25.47 -19.38
C ALA A 281 5.99 -26.57 -19.66
N PHE A 282 5.97 -27.11 -20.88
CA PHE A 282 4.93 -28.03 -21.31
C PHE A 282 5.51 -29.20 -22.09
N ASP A 283 5.08 -30.42 -21.77
CA ASP A 283 5.49 -31.64 -22.46
C ASP A 283 4.36 -32.68 -22.43
N PHE A 284 3.35 -32.45 -23.27
CA PHE A 284 2.12 -33.26 -23.32
C PHE A 284 2.21 -34.37 -24.36
N GLU A 285 2.61 -35.55 -23.89
CA GLU A 285 2.80 -36.70 -24.75
C GLU A 285 1.79 -37.85 -24.53
N GLY A 286 0.85 -37.70 -23.58
CA GLY A 286 -0.14 -38.71 -23.23
C GLY A 286 -0.26 -38.92 -21.72
N THR A 287 -1.46 -39.30 -21.29
CA THR A 287 -1.82 -39.47 -19.87
C THR A 287 -0.89 -40.42 -19.11
N GLU A 288 -0.70 -41.64 -19.61
CA GLU A 288 0.10 -42.66 -18.91
C GLU A 288 1.56 -42.22 -18.76
N ARG A 289 2.18 -41.69 -19.83
CA ARG A 289 3.53 -41.12 -19.78
C ARG A 289 3.65 -39.96 -18.78
N GLY A 290 2.65 -39.08 -18.71
CA GLY A 290 2.65 -37.99 -17.72
C GLY A 290 2.56 -38.50 -16.28
N LEU A 291 1.70 -39.50 -16.04
CA LEU A 291 1.58 -40.16 -14.73
C LEU A 291 2.90 -40.84 -14.33
N ASP A 292 3.53 -41.57 -15.25
CA ASP A 292 4.84 -42.21 -15.03
C ASP A 292 5.90 -41.18 -14.67
N ARG A 293 6.01 -40.10 -15.44
CA ARG A 293 7.01 -39.05 -15.19
C ARG A 293 6.86 -38.38 -13.82
N VAL A 294 5.63 -38.06 -13.40
CA VAL A 294 5.40 -37.46 -12.07
C VAL A 294 5.64 -38.48 -10.95
N ALA A 295 5.29 -39.75 -11.17
CA ALA A 295 5.58 -40.82 -10.22
C ALA A 295 7.09 -41.04 -10.03
N GLU A 296 7.84 -41.08 -11.13
CA GLU A 296 9.29 -41.26 -11.16
C GLU A 296 10.07 -40.06 -10.60
N ALA A 297 9.62 -38.84 -10.93
CA ALA A 297 10.31 -37.61 -10.51
C ALA A 297 10.23 -37.37 -9.00
N GLY A 298 9.22 -37.90 -8.32
CA GLY A 298 9.04 -37.74 -6.88
C GLY A 298 8.42 -36.40 -6.48
N ARG A 299 8.38 -36.17 -5.16
CA ARG A 299 7.88 -34.94 -4.53
C ARG A 299 8.75 -33.73 -4.90
N ASP A 300 8.16 -32.54 -4.88
CA ASP A 300 8.84 -31.25 -5.09
C ASP A 300 9.62 -31.14 -6.41
N SER A 301 9.28 -31.97 -7.41
CA SER A 301 9.95 -32.02 -8.71
C SER A 301 9.63 -30.84 -9.62
N GLY A 302 8.66 -29.99 -9.26
CA GLY A 302 8.13 -28.95 -10.15
C GLY A 302 7.41 -29.53 -11.36
N LEU A 303 6.97 -30.80 -11.29
CA LEU A 303 6.16 -31.46 -12.31
C LEU A 303 4.74 -31.67 -11.81
N LEU A 304 3.78 -31.42 -12.71
CA LEU A 304 2.36 -31.71 -12.51
C LEU A 304 1.84 -32.34 -13.79
N THR A 305 1.12 -33.46 -13.68
CA THR A 305 0.54 -34.13 -14.85
C THR A 305 -0.94 -33.84 -14.96
N ILE A 306 -1.39 -33.59 -16.18
CA ILE A 306 -2.79 -33.45 -16.55
C ILE A 306 -3.22 -34.74 -17.24
N SER A 307 -4.42 -35.22 -16.92
CA SER A 307 -4.86 -36.56 -17.29
C SER A 307 -6.34 -36.56 -17.64
N ASP A 308 -6.66 -37.06 -18.83
CA ASP A 308 -8.04 -37.42 -19.18
C ASP A 308 -8.40 -38.70 -18.45
N GLY A 309 -9.28 -38.59 -17.46
CA GLY A 309 -9.73 -39.71 -16.65
C GLY A 309 -8.87 -39.97 -15.41
N ALA A 310 -9.35 -40.89 -14.59
CA ALA A 310 -8.72 -41.25 -13.33
C ALA A 310 -7.44 -42.08 -13.55
N LYS A 311 -6.43 -41.88 -12.70
CA LYS A 311 -5.22 -42.70 -12.69
C LYS A 311 -5.55 -44.16 -12.38
N GLY A 312 -4.76 -45.08 -12.94
CA GLY A 312 -4.80 -46.49 -12.57
C GLY A 312 -4.35 -46.77 -11.13
N PRO A 313 -4.59 -47.98 -10.61
CA PRO A 313 -4.23 -48.37 -9.24
C PRO A 313 -2.72 -48.39 -8.97
N GLY A 314 -1.87 -48.43 -10.00
CA GLY A 314 -0.41 -48.44 -9.86
C GLY A 314 0.21 -47.14 -9.33
N TYR A 315 -0.52 -46.03 -9.36
CA TYR A 315 -0.02 -44.70 -9.03
C TYR A 315 -0.39 -44.28 -7.59
N THR A 316 -0.06 -45.09 -6.59
CA THR A 316 -0.50 -44.88 -5.19
C THR A 316 0.04 -43.61 -4.53
N ALA A 317 1.22 -43.15 -4.94
CA ALA A 317 1.83 -41.92 -4.42
C ALA A 317 1.23 -40.63 -5.00
N LEU A 318 0.49 -40.73 -6.10
CA LEU A 318 -0.06 -39.56 -6.80
C LEU A 318 -1.38 -39.11 -6.16
N GLN A 319 -1.49 -37.81 -5.92
CA GLN A 319 -2.69 -37.17 -5.39
C GLN A 319 -3.53 -36.60 -6.51
N ALA A 320 -4.81 -36.95 -6.53
CA ALA A 320 -5.75 -36.49 -7.55
C ALA A 320 -6.32 -35.10 -7.20
N ARG A 321 -6.45 -34.24 -8.20
CA ARG A 321 -7.23 -33.00 -8.15
C ARG A 321 -8.11 -32.92 -9.39
N PRO A 322 -9.44 -33.09 -9.28
CA PRO A 322 -10.32 -32.98 -10.44
C PRO A 322 -10.40 -31.51 -10.89
N LEU A 323 -10.31 -31.27 -12.20
CA LEU A 323 -10.23 -29.93 -12.79
C LEU A 323 -11.54 -29.53 -13.48
N ALA A 324 -11.99 -30.37 -14.42
CA ALA A 324 -13.20 -30.13 -15.18
C ALA A 324 -13.86 -31.42 -15.67
N LEU A 325 -15.15 -31.32 -15.97
CA LEU A 325 -15.86 -32.25 -16.84
C LEU A 325 -15.60 -31.87 -18.30
N SER A 326 -15.00 -32.79 -19.06
CA SER A 326 -14.72 -32.67 -20.49
C SER A 326 -15.73 -33.45 -21.32
N MET A 327 -16.04 -32.89 -22.49
CA MET A 327 -16.91 -33.52 -23.48
C MET A 327 -16.08 -33.98 -24.68
N PHE A 328 -16.30 -35.22 -25.11
CA PHE A 328 -15.65 -35.78 -26.27
C PHE A 328 -16.68 -36.06 -27.37
N ALA A 329 -16.21 -36.26 -28.58
CA ALA A 329 -17.04 -36.53 -29.73
C ALA A 329 -16.41 -37.55 -30.65
N VAL A 330 -17.27 -38.33 -31.29
CA VAL A 330 -16.88 -39.10 -32.47
C VAL A 330 -16.82 -38.14 -33.65
N VAL A 331 -15.72 -38.21 -34.39
CA VAL A 331 -15.46 -37.33 -35.53
C VAL A 331 -15.21 -38.14 -36.78
N VAL A 332 -15.60 -37.59 -37.92
CA VAL A 332 -15.36 -38.20 -39.22
C VAL A 332 -14.78 -37.19 -40.19
N HIS A 333 -14.18 -37.70 -41.27
CA HIS A 333 -13.76 -36.85 -42.38
C HIS A 333 -14.95 -36.04 -42.91
N ARG A 334 -14.78 -34.73 -43.09
CA ARG A 334 -15.87 -33.77 -43.39
C ARG A 334 -16.68 -34.10 -44.65
N ASP A 335 -16.03 -34.69 -45.65
CA ASP A 335 -16.65 -34.99 -46.95
C ASP A 335 -17.53 -36.26 -46.93
N LEU A 336 -17.60 -36.98 -45.81
CA LEU A 336 -18.41 -38.21 -45.72
C LEU A 336 -19.92 -37.94 -45.67
N GLY A 337 -20.35 -36.73 -45.31
CA GLY A 337 -21.78 -36.39 -45.21
C GLY A 337 -22.54 -37.07 -44.06
N VAL A 338 -21.92 -38.02 -43.35
CA VAL A 338 -22.47 -38.65 -42.15
C VAL A 338 -22.60 -37.62 -41.03
N THR A 339 -23.72 -37.65 -40.31
CA THR A 339 -24.04 -36.68 -39.24
C THR A 339 -24.42 -37.36 -37.92
N ASP A 340 -24.91 -38.59 -37.96
CA ASP A 340 -25.33 -39.35 -36.78
C ASP A 340 -24.85 -40.81 -36.86
N LEU A 341 -24.49 -41.37 -35.71
CA LEU A 341 -24.31 -42.81 -35.51
C LEU A 341 -24.88 -43.22 -34.17
N THR A 342 -25.48 -44.39 -34.07
CA THR A 342 -25.78 -44.97 -32.75
C THR A 342 -24.49 -45.47 -32.08
N VAL A 343 -24.49 -45.54 -30.75
CA VAL A 343 -23.36 -46.14 -29.99
C VAL A 343 -23.08 -47.58 -30.44
N ALA A 344 -24.12 -48.33 -30.81
CA ALA A 344 -23.97 -49.68 -31.36
C ALA A 344 -23.21 -49.67 -32.70
N GLN A 345 -23.52 -48.74 -33.61
CA GLN A 345 -22.81 -48.60 -34.89
C GLN A 345 -21.35 -48.17 -34.67
N VAL A 346 -21.08 -47.22 -33.76
CA VAL A 346 -19.69 -46.85 -33.40
C VAL A 346 -18.92 -48.08 -32.92
N ARG A 347 -19.55 -48.89 -32.05
CA ARG A 347 -18.96 -50.13 -31.55
C ARG A 347 -18.71 -51.15 -32.66
N ASP A 348 -19.64 -51.31 -33.60
CA ASP A 348 -19.51 -52.27 -34.70
C ASP A 348 -18.47 -51.82 -35.75
N LEU A 349 -18.33 -50.50 -36.00
CA LEU A 349 -17.23 -49.91 -36.77
C LEU A 349 -15.88 -50.22 -36.11
N TYR A 350 -15.71 -49.88 -34.83
CA TYR A 350 -14.45 -50.12 -34.12
C TYR A 350 -14.17 -51.60 -33.84
N ARG A 351 -15.15 -52.49 -33.99
CA ARG A 351 -14.94 -53.96 -33.97
C ARG A 351 -14.67 -54.54 -35.36
N GLY A 352 -14.72 -53.74 -36.43
CA GLY A 352 -14.50 -54.17 -37.81
C GLY A 352 -15.67 -54.98 -38.39
N ARG A 353 -16.86 -54.91 -37.78
CA ARG A 353 -18.07 -55.54 -38.33
C ARG A 353 -18.69 -54.71 -39.43
N ILE A 354 -18.59 -53.39 -39.30
CA ILE A 354 -18.92 -52.42 -40.35
C ILE A 354 -17.59 -51.97 -40.95
N THR A 355 -17.46 -52.11 -42.27
CA THR A 355 -16.20 -51.85 -42.99
C THR A 355 -16.36 -50.84 -44.13
N ASN A 356 -17.59 -50.47 -44.46
CA ASN A 356 -17.92 -49.46 -45.47
C ASN A 356 -19.03 -48.52 -44.97
N TRP A 357 -18.89 -47.23 -45.26
CA TRP A 357 -19.83 -46.19 -44.82
C TRP A 357 -21.26 -46.38 -45.35
N ARG A 358 -21.45 -47.05 -46.50
CA ARG A 358 -22.78 -47.35 -47.04
C ARG A 358 -23.62 -48.24 -46.12
N GLU A 359 -23.00 -49.04 -45.26
CA GLU A 359 -23.67 -49.93 -44.31
C GLU A 359 -24.39 -49.13 -43.19
N VAL A 360 -24.03 -47.87 -43.02
CA VAL A 360 -24.65 -46.94 -42.05
C VAL A 360 -25.29 -45.72 -42.73
N GLY A 361 -25.58 -45.84 -44.03
CA GLY A 361 -26.25 -44.78 -44.80
C GLY A 361 -25.34 -43.66 -45.33
N GLY A 362 -24.02 -43.85 -45.28
CA GLY A 362 -23.04 -42.96 -45.89
C GLY A 362 -22.70 -43.31 -47.35
N PRO A 363 -21.66 -42.69 -47.93
CA PRO A 363 -21.19 -42.98 -49.28
C PRO A 363 -20.52 -44.36 -49.38
N ASP A 364 -20.36 -44.88 -50.60
CA ASP A 364 -19.63 -46.13 -50.85
C ASP A 364 -18.10 -45.91 -50.75
N VAL A 365 -17.64 -45.73 -49.52
CA VAL A 365 -16.23 -45.47 -49.16
C VAL A 365 -15.85 -46.43 -48.04
N PRO A 366 -14.70 -47.10 -48.12
CA PRO A 366 -14.23 -47.93 -47.01
C PRO A 366 -14.00 -47.10 -45.73
N VAL A 367 -14.26 -47.72 -44.59
CA VAL A 367 -13.99 -47.13 -43.28
C VAL A 367 -12.50 -47.22 -42.98
N VAL A 368 -11.91 -46.11 -42.53
CA VAL A 368 -10.56 -46.08 -41.95
C VAL A 368 -10.69 -45.75 -40.46
N LEU A 369 -10.32 -46.68 -39.60
CA LEU A 369 -10.36 -46.48 -38.16
C LEU A 369 -9.06 -45.79 -37.73
N ILE A 370 -9.20 -44.59 -37.18
CA ILE A 370 -8.11 -43.89 -36.52
C ILE A 370 -8.32 -44.02 -35.01
N ASP A 371 -7.27 -44.44 -34.33
CA ASP A 371 -7.28 -44.60 -32.88
C ASP A 371 -6.09 -43.87 -32.26
N ARG A 372 -6.10 -43.69 -30.94
CA ARG A 372 -4.94 -43.17 -30.21
C ARG A 372 -4.04 -44.32 -29.79
N ALA A 373 -2.73 -44.07 -29.74
CA ALA A 373 -1.78 -45.03 -29.20
C ALA A 373 -2.14 -45.43 -27.75
N PRO A 374 -1.76 -46.65 -27.30
CA PRO A 374 -1.87 -47.04 -25.89
C PRO A 374 -1.27 -45.97 -24.95
N GLY A 375 -1.90 -45.78 -23.79
CA GLY A 375 -1.53 -44.74 -22.82
C GLY A 375 -2.23 -43.38 -23.00
N SER A 376 -3.12 -43.27 -23.99
CA SER A 376 -4.03 -42.13 -24.15
C SER A 376 -5.22 -42.21 -23.18
N GLY A 377 -5.46 -41.15 -22.39
CA GLY A 377 -6.63 -41.05 -21.51
C GLY A 377 -7.93 -40.99 -22.30
N THR A 378 -7.99 -40.14 -23.35
CA THR A 378 -9.13 -40.08 -24.27
C THR A 378 -9.52 -41.46 -24.82
N ARG A 379 -8.52 -42.33 -25.09
CA ARG A 379 -8.78 -43.69 -25.57
C ARG A 379 -9.48 -44.53 -24.53
N VAL A 380 -9.00 -44.52 -23.29
CA VAL A 380 -9.62 -45.26 -22.18
C VAL A 380 -11.08 -44.82 -22.02
N ILE A 381 -11.34 -43.51 -22.03
CA ILE A 381 -12.70 -42.96 -21.96
C ILE A 381 -13.55 -43.44 -23.15
N PHE A 382 -13.01 -43.43 -24.37
CA PHE A 382 -13.72 -43.89 -25.56
C PHE A 382 -14.09 -45.39 -25.49
N GLU A 383 -13.14 -46.22 -25.05
CA GLU A 383 -13.32 -47.67 -24.89
C GLU A 383 -14.42 -47.98 -23.85
N ASP A 384 -14.35 -47.32 -22.70
CA ASP A 384 -15.32 -47.52 -21.62
C ASP A 384 -16.71 -46.97 -22.00
N ALA A 385 -16.78 -45.74 -22.51
CA ALA A 385 -18.04 -45.07 -22.79
C ALA A 385 -18.80 -45.65 -23.99
N LEU A 386 -18.09 -46.00 -25.07
CA LEU A 386 -18.74 -46.34 -26.35
C LEU A 386 -18.56 -47.82 -26.71
N LEU A 387 -17.40 -48.42 -26.42
CA LEU A 387 -17.13 -49.80 -26.84
C LEU A 387 -17.56 -50.85 -25.81
N GLY A 388 -17.74 -50.44 -24.55
CA GLY A 388 -18.10 -51.32 -23.44
C GLY A 388 -16.91 -52.12 -22.91
N GLY A 389 -15.71 -51.54 -23.00
CA GLY A 389 -14.45 -52.11 -22.53
C GLY A 389 -13.34 -52.04 -23.58
N ALA A 390 -12.15 -52.50 -23.17
CA ALA A 390 -10.94 -52.42 -23.97
C ALA A 390 -11.08 -53.05 -25.36
N GLN A 391 -10.46 -52.41 -26.35
CA GLN A 391 -10.38 -52.96 -27.70
C GLN A 391 -9.50 -54.22 -27.73
N PRO A 392 -9.75 -55.15 -28.67
CA PRO A 392 -8.81 -56.22 -28.94
C PRO A 392 -7.42 -55.66 -29.27
N ALA A 393 -6.37 -56.34 -28.82
CA ALA A 393 -5.00 -55.96 -29.16
C ALA A 393 -4.83 -55.97 -30.68
N ARG A 394 -4.48 -54.81 -31.25
CA ARG A 394 -4.10 -54.63 -32.65
C ARG A 394 -2.62 -54.30 -32.72
N PRO A 395 -1.90 -54.81 -33.73
CA PRO A 395 -0.52 -54.38 -33.96
C PRO A 395 -0.52 -52.86 -34.23
N HIS A 396 0.43 -52.16 -33.60
CA HIS A 396 0.65 -50.73 -33.86
C HIS A 396 0.87 -50.51 -35.36
N ARG A 397 0.12 -49.56 -35.92
CA ARG A 397 0.25 -49.18 -37.32
C ARG A 397 0.12 -47.68 -37.41
N SER A 398 1.22 -46.98 -37.68
CA SER A 398 1.18 -45.53 -37.92
C SER A 398 0.29 -45.20 -39.12
N CYS A 399 -0.52 -44.15 -38.99
CA CYS A 399 -1.35 -43.67 -40.09
C CYS A 399 -0.54 -43.18 -41.30
N THR A 400 0.71 -42.75 -41.11
CA THR A 400 1.62 -42.38 -42.21
C THR A 400 2.11 -43.57 -43.02
N ALA A 401 1.96 -44.80 -42.50
CA ALA A 401 2.38 -46.03 -43.17
C ALA A 401 1.24 -46.68 -43.97
N ILE A 402 0.02 -46.11 -43.96
CA ILE A 402 -1.09 -46.63 -44.74
C ILE A 402 -0.92 -46.28 -46.22
N LYS A 403 -0.93 -47.31 -47.09
CA LYS A 403 -0.93 -47.16 -48.56
C LYS A 403 -2.29 -47.47 -49.20
N ASP A 404 -3.12 -48.27 -48.53
CA ASP A 404 -4.48 -48.65 -48.94
C ASP A 404 -5.41 -48.46 -47.74
N THR A 405 -6.53 -47.79 -47.96
CA THR A 405 -7.50 -47.39 -46.94
C THR A 405 -8.60 -48.41 -46.72
N ALA A 406 -8.76 -49.42 -47.58
CA ALA A 406 -9.85 -50.38 -47.44
C ALA A 406 -9.76 -51.20 -46.14
N GLY A 407 -10.77 -51.09 -45.27
CA GLY A 407 -10.87 -51.86 -44.01
C GLY A 407 -9.68 -51.65 -43.06
N THR A 408 -9.03 -50.49 -43.14
CA THR A 408 -7.76 -50.23 -42.48
C THR A 408 -7.93 -49.58 -41.10
N TYR A 409 -7.07 -49.98 -40.17
CA TYR A 409 -6.87 -49.36 -38.87
C TYR A 409 -5.46 -48.76 -38.79
N CYS A 410 -5.33 -47.60 -38.16
CA CYS A 410 -4.06 -47.07 -37.68
C CYS A 410 -4.24 -46.32 -36.37
N ASP A 411 -3.12 -46.01 -35.74
CA ASP A 411 -3.08 -45.21 -34.53
C ASP A 411 -2.12 -44.02 -34.64
N VAL A 412 -2.42 -43.00 -33.83
CA VAL A 412 -1.69 -41.74 -33.74
C VAL A 412 -1.33 -41.43 -32.28
N PRO A 413 -0.17 -40.80 -32.02
CA PRO A 413 0.31 -40.64 -30.65
C PRO A 413 -0.46 -39.58 -29.87
N VAL A 414 -0.73 -38.42 -30.46
CA VAL A 414 -1.35 -37.27 -29.77
C VAL A 414 -2.63 -36.79 -30.44
N THR A 415 -3.44 -36.00 -29.72
CA THR A 415 -4.73 -35.46 -30.19
C THR A 415 -4.60 -34.69 -31.51
N LYS A 416 -3.56 -33.87 -31.66
CA LYS A 416 -3.32 -33.12 -32.91
C LYS A 416 -3.13 -34.04 -34.13
N ASP A 417 -2.48 -35.19 -33.95
CA ASP A 417 -2.26 -36.16 -35.02
C ASP A 417 -3.55 -36.90 -35.39
N MET A 418 -4.44 -37.12 -34.41
CA MET A 418 -5.81 -37.60 -34.68
C MET A 418 -6.57 -36.64 -35.57
N HIS A 419 -6.55 -35.34 -35.26
CA HIS A 419 -7.23 -34.33 -36.09
C HIS A 419 -6.69 -34.33 -37.51
N LYS A 420 -5.35 -34.36 -37.63
CA LYS A 420 -4.68 -34.39 -38.93
C LYS A 420 -5.09 -35.63 -39.72
N ALA A 421 -5.01 -36.81 -39.12
CA ALA A 421 -5.36 -38.07 -39.77
C ALA A 421 -6.83 -38.09 -40.22
N VAL A 422 -7.77 -37.68 -39.35
CA VAL A 422 -9.20 -37.62 -39.69
C VAL A 422 -9.48 -36.58 -40.78
N GLY A 423 -8.75 -35.46 -40.79
CA GLY A 423 -8.90 -34.41 -41.79
C GLY A 423 -8.26 -34.71 -43.16
N GLU A 424 -7.25 -35.58 -43.21
CA GLU A 424 -6.50 -35.90 -44.43
C GLU A 424 -6.92 -37.22 -45.08
N ILE A 425 -7.43 -38.18 -44.30
CA ILE A 425 -7.72 -39.54 -44.77
C ILE A 425 -9.21 -39.66 -45.13
N PRO A 426 -9.57 -39.84 -46.41
CA PRO A 426 -10.95 -40.11 -46.80
C PRO A 426 -11.46 -41.40 -46.14
N GLY A 427 -12.70 -41.37 -45.66
CA GLY A 427 -13.28 -42.52 -44.95
C GLY A 427 -12.89 -42.63 -43.48
N ALA A 428 -12.09 -41.70 -42.94
CA ALA A 428 -11.66 -41.76 -41.56
C ALA A 428 -12.77 -41.51 -40.53
N ILE A 429 -12.74 -42.29 -39.46
CA ILE A 429 -13.44 -42.07 -38.19
C ILE A 429 -12.40 -42.02 -37.06
N GLY A 430 -12.60 -41.10 -36.14
CA GLY A 430 -11.78 -40.93 -34.95
C GLY A 430 -12.62 -40.37 -33.80
N TYR A 431 -11.94 -39.88 -32.78
CA TYR A 431 -12.56 -39.21 -31.65
C TYR A 431 -11.65 -38.14 -31.08
N SER A 432 -12.23 -37.09 -30.51
CA SER A 432 -11.50 -36.02 -29.83
C SER A 432 -12.42 -35.23 -28.92
N GLU A 433 -11.83 -34.40 -28.08
CA GLU A 433 -12.41 -33.37 -27.25
C GLU A 433 -13.25 -32.44 -28.15
N LEU A 434 -14.47 -32.16 -27.72
CA LEU A 434 -15.47 -31.50 -28.56
C LEU A 434 -15.00 -30.13 -29.07
N SER A 435 -14.35 -29.34 -28.21
CA SER A 435 -13.84 -28.02 -28.57
C SER A 435 -12.71 -28.10 -29.59
N GLU A 436 -11.82 -29.07 -29.43
CA GLU A 436 -10.70 -29.31 -30.33
C GLU A 436 -11.19 -29.78 -31.70
N ALA A 437 -12.14 -30.72 -31.71
CA ALA A 437 -12.77 -31.18 -32.93
C ALA A 437 -13.43 -30.05 -33.74
N ARG A 438 -14.11 -29.13 -33.04
CA ARG A 438 -14.71 -27.95 -33.66
C ARG A 438 -13.67 -26.96 -34.18
N ARG A 439 -12.59 -26.71 -33.43
CA ARG A 439 -11.48 -25.85 -33.87
C ARG A 439 -10.75 -26.40 -35.09
N ALA A 440 -10.66 -27.73 -35.21
CA ALA A 440 -10.06 -28.42 -36.33
C ALA A 440 -10.99 -28.56 -37.56
N ASP A 441 -12.19 -27.96 -37.54
CA ASP A 441 -13.18 -28.03 -38.64
C ASP A 441 -13.55 -29.48 -39.05
N MET A 442 -13.52 -30.40 -38.09
CA MET A 442 -13.91 -31.79 -38.32
C MET A 442 -15.43 -31.95 -38.22
N ARG A 443 -15.97 -32.97 -38.91
CA ARG A 443 -17.38 -33.32 -38.75
C ARG A 443 -17.59 -34.06 -37.44
N VAL A 444 -18.14 -33.35 -36.47
CA VAL A 444 -18.63 -33.90 -35.20
C VAL A 444 -19.95 -34.63 -35.43
N LEU A 445 -20.06 -35.87 -34.97
CA LEU A 445 -21.27 -36.68 -35.06
C LEU A 445 -22.16 -36.52 -33.83
N THR A 446 -23.48 -36.58 -34.03
CA THR A 446 -24.44 -36.90 -32.98
C THR A 446 -24.39 -38.40 -32.68
N LEU A 447 -24.74 -38.78 -31.44
CA LEU A 447 -24.85 -40.17 -31.04
C LEU A 447 -26.32 -40.53 -30.80
N GLY A 448 -26.93 -41.27 -31.73
CA GLY A 448 -28.35 -41.65 -31.67
C GLY A 448 -29.28 -40.44 -31.61
N GLY A 449 -28.97 -39.40 -32.37
CA GLY A 449 -29.70 -38.12 -32.42
C GLY A 449 -29.33 -37.13 -31.32
N VAL A 450 -28.48 -37.49 -30.36
CA VAL A 450 -28.03 -36.59 -29.28
C VAL A 450 -26.72 -35.91 -29.65
N ALA A 451 -26.71 -34.58 -29.69
CA ALA A 451 -25.49 -33.82 -29.97
C ALA A 451 -24.55 -33.79 -28.75
N PRO A 452 -23.23 -33.89 -28.97
CA PRO A 452 -22.26 -33.65 -27.91
C PRO A 452 -22.33 -32.19 -27.45
N GLY A 453 -22.31 -32.00 -26.14
CA GLY A 453 -22.34 -30.67 -25.54
C GLY A 453 -22.28 -30.75 -24.03
N ARG A 454 -21.90 -29.63 -23.42
CA ARG A 454 -21.78 -29.52 -21.96
C ARG A 454 -23.07 -29.90 -21.24
N GLN A 455 -24.19 -29.29 -21.66
CA GLN A 455 -25.49 -29.58 -21.06
C GLN A 455 -25.87 -31.06 -21.22
N ALA A 456 -25.59 -31.65 -22.38
CA ALA A 456 -25.89 -33.06 -22.63
C ALA A 456 -25.04 -34.03 -21.78
N ALA A 457 -23.82 -33.64 -21.40
CA ALA A 457 -23.01 -34.40 -20.45
C ALA A 457 -23.53 -34.26 -19.02
N ILE A 458 -23.92 -33.04 -18.62
CA ILE A 458 -24.53 -32.77 -17.30
C ILE A 458 -25.86 -33.53 -17.14
N ASP A 459 -26.72 -33.50 -18.17
CA ASP A 459 -27.99 -34.21 -18.18
C ASP A 459 -27.82 -35.73 -18.39
N ARG A 460 -26.59 -36.19 -18.60
CA ARG A 460 -26.21 -37.59 -18.91
C ARG A 460 -26.94 -38.18 -20.13
N SER A 461 -27.43 -37.32 -21.02
CA SER A 461 -28.09 -37.74 -22.27
C SER A 461 -27.07 -38.14 -23.34
N TYR A 462 -25.83 -37.64 -23.24
CA TYR A 462 -24.74 -37.98 -24.14
C TYR A 462 -23.67 -38.79 -23.41
N PRO A 463 -23.24 -39.96 -23.91
CA PRO A 463 -22.45 -40.92 -23.13
C PRO A 463 -20.94 -40.67 -23.12
N PHE A 464 -20.41 -39.85 -24.03
CA PHE A 464 -18.96 -39.73 -24.23
C PHE A 464 -18.41 -38.44 -23.61
N TRP A 465 -18.17 -38.50 -22.32
CA TRP A 465 -17.60 -37.46 -21.46
C TRP A 465 -16.65 -38.09 -20.44
N GLY A 466 -15.83 -37.25 -19.80
CA GLY A 466 -14.91 -37.70 -18.74
C GLY A 466 -14.52 -36.55 -17.82
N VAL A 467 -13.86 -36.89 -16.71
CA VAL A 467 -13.30 -35.89 -15.78
C VAL A 467 -11.81 -35.77 -16.04
N GLU A 468 -11.35 -34.53 -16.15
CA GLU A 468 -9.94 -34.17 -16.23
C GLU A 468 -9.35 -34.03 -14.83
N TYR A 469 -8.15 -34.53 -14.65
CA TYR A 469 -7.45 -34.49 -13.37
C TYR A 469 -6.07 -33.88 -13.53
N ALA A 470 -5.65 -33.15 -12.51
CA ALA A 470 -4.24 -32.95 -12.24
C ALA A 470 -3.76 -33.96 -11.19
N TYR A 471 -2.53 -34.43 -11.36
CA TYR A 471 -1.84 -35.24 -10.37
C TYR A 471 -0.48 -34.67 -9.99
N SER A 472 -0.26 -34.58 -8.68
CA SER A 472 1.02 -34.29 -8.05
C SER A 472 1.54 -35.53 -7.33
N ASN A 473 2.86 -35.63 -7.14
CA ASN A 473 3.44 -36.62 -6.25
C ASN A 473 3.36 -36.11 -4.80
N GLY A 474 2.45 -36.67 -4.00
CA GLY A 474 2.14 -36.14 -2.68
C GLY A 474 1.39 -34.79 -2.69
N ASP A 475 1.25 -34.20 -1.51
CA ASP A 475 0.61 -32.90 -1.31
C ASP A 475 1.49 -31.75 -1.80
N LEU A 476 0.85 -30.72 -2.35
CA LEU A 476 1.51 -29.50 -2.82
C LEU A 476 1.61 -28.48 -1.67
N PRO A 477 2.76 -27.82 -1.47
CA PRO A 477 2.86 -26.67 -0.58
C PRO A 477 1.88 -25.57 -1.01
N GLY A 478 1.19 -24.94 -0.05
CA GLY A 478 0.14 -23.96 -0.34
C GLY A 478 0.64 -22.70 -1.05
N ASP A 479 1.92 -22.38 -0.89
CA ASP A 479 2.65 -21.27 -1.53
C ASP A 479 3.35 -21.67 -2.84
N SER A 480 3.20 -22.92 -3.29
CA SER A 480 3.80 -23.39 -4.54
C SER A 480 3.03 -22.92 -5.77
N LEU A 481 3.76 -22.69 -6.88
CA LEU A 481 3.16 -22.38 -8.18
C LEU A 481 2.14 -23.44 -8.64
N ALA A 482 2.40 -24.72 -8.35
CA ALA A 482 1.46 -25.80 -8.67
C ALA A 482 0.13 -25.65 -7.91
N ALA A 483 0.18 -25.39 -6.60
CA ALA A 483 -1.03 -25.20 -5.80
C ALA A 483 -1.82 -23.96 -6.24
N SER A 484 -1.14 -22.83 -6.42
CA SER A 484 -1.75 -21.58 -6.90
C SER A 484 -2.35 -21.71 -8.29
N PHE A 485 -1.67 -22.38 -9.23
CA PHE A 485 -2.18 -22.59 -10.58
C PHE A 485 -3.42 -23.51 -10.60
N LEU A 486 -3.43 -24.57 -9.80
CA LEU A 486 -4.60 -25.43 -9.65
C LEU A 486 -5.79 -24.72 -9.01
N HIS A 487 -5.53 -23.85 -8.04
CA HIS A 487 -6.56 -22.99 -7.47
C HIS A 487 -7.13 -22.04 -8.52
N TYR A 488 -6.26 -21.35 -9.26
CA TYR A 488 -6.64 -20.45 -10.35
C TYR A 488 -7.53 -21.13 -11.40
N LEU A 489 -7.20 -22.37 -11.80
CA LEU A 489 -8.00 -23.15 -12.76
C LEU A 489 -9.42 -23.43 -12.27
N THR A 490 -9.64 -23.53 -10.96
CA THR A 490 -10.92 -23.98 -10.39
C THR A 490 -11.74 -22.88 -9.72
N ALA A 491 -11.13 -21.79 -9.24
CA ALA A 491 -11.82 -20.76 -8.46
C ALA A 491 -11.93 -19.40 -9.18
N ASP A 492 -10.99 -19.05 -10.06
CA ASP A 492 -10.85 -17.69 -10.62
C ASP A 492 -11.14 -17.64 -12.13
N VAL A 493 -10.57 -16.64 -12.83
CA VAL A 493 -10.60 -16.48 -14.28
C VAL A 493 -10.17 -17.75 -15.02
N GLY A 494 -9.34 -18.61 -14.43
CA GLY A 494 -8.99 -19.91 -15.00
C GLY A 494 -10.21 -20.80 -15.26
N ALA A 495 -11.23 -20.73 -14.40
CA ALA A 495 -12.49 -21.46 -14.60
C ALA A 495 -13.23 -20.98 -15.87
N GLU A 496 -13.14 -19.69 -16.20
CA GLU A 496 -13.70 -19.16 -17.46
C GLU A 496 -12.92 -19.65 -18.69
N VAL A 497 -11.60 -19.84 -18.58
CA VAL A 497 -10.81 -20.46 -19.67
C VAL A 497 -11.27 -21.88 -19.93
N LEU A 498 -11.47 -22.67 -18.87
CA LEU A 498 -12.02 -24.02 -18.97
C LEU A 498 -13.39 -24.00 -19.69
N ARG A 499 -14.27 -23.06 -19.31
CA ARG A 499 -15.58 -22.89 -19.95
C ARG A 499 -15.49 -22.45 -21.40
N ALA A 500 -14.57 -21.55 -21.74
CA ALA A 500 -14.35 -21.11 -23.12
C ALA A 500 -13.89 -22.26 -24.02
N HIS A 501 -13.16 -23.22 -23.46
CA HIS A 501 -12.79 -24.48 -24.12
C HIS A 501 -13.90 -25.55 -24.02
N GLY A 502 -15.12 -25.18 -23.63
CA GLY A 502 -16.28 -26.06 -23.64
C GLY A 502 -16.46 -26.90 -22.38
N ASN A 503 -15.45 -27.00 -21.51
CA ASN A 503 -15.46 -27.84 -20.29
C ASN A 503 -16.31 -27.22 -19.18
N GLU A 504 -16.74 -28.01 -18.20
CA GLU A 504 -17.39 -27.50 -16.99
C GLU A 504 -16.47 -27.65 -15.77
N PRO A 505 -16.02 -26.56 -15.14
CA PRO A 505 -15.17 -26.61 -13.95
C PRO A 505 -15.76 -27.44 -12.82
N CYS A 506 -14.92 -28.20 -12.11
CA CYS A 506 -15.36 -29.04 -11.00
C CYS A 506 -15.90 -28.27 -9.78
N ALA A 507 -15.53 -27.00 -9.65
CA ALA A 507 -16.04 -26.12 -8.60
C ALA A 507 -17.44 -25.55 -8.91
N SER A 508 -18.04 -25.91 -10.04
CA SER A 508 -19.39 -25.46 -10.39
C SER A 508 -20.47 -26.14 -9.54
N ASP A 509 -21.54 -25.42 -9.25
CA ASP A 509 -22.72 -25.94 -8.53
C ASP A 509 -23.51 -27.00 -9.32
N LEU A 510 -23.14 -27.25 -10.58
CA LEU A 510 -23.77 -28.22 -11.48
C LEU A 510 -23.22 -29.65 -11.29
N LEU A 511 -22.11 -29.80 -10.57
CA LEU A 511 -21.40 -31.07 -10.38
C LEU A 511 -21.35 -31.46 -8.90
N GLU A 512 -21.32 -32.78 -8.63
CA GLU A 512 -21.18 -33.30 -7.27
C GLU A 512 -19.80 -32.90 -6.68
N PRO A 513 -19.77 -32.19 -5.52
CA PRO A 513 -18.54 -31.79 -4.88
C PRO A 513 -17.62 -33.00 -4.60
N GLY A 514 -16.34 -32.85 -4.94
CA GLY A 514 -15.32 -33.89 -4.73
C GLY A 514 -15.32 -35.03 -5.74
N ARG A 515 -16.40 -35.21 -6.53
CA ARG A 515 -16.44 -36.19 -7.63
C ARG A 515 -16.35 -35.57 -9.01
N CYS A 516 -16.77 -34.31 -9.15
CA CYS A 516 -16.81 -33.62 -10.44
C CYS A 516 -17.63 -34.38 -11.51
N THR A 517 -18.66 -35.10 -11.06
CA THR A 517 -19.59 -35.81 -11.93
C THR A 517 -20.93 -35.11 -11.89
N PRO A 518 -21.73 -35.17 -12.96
CA PRO A 518 -23.10 -34.63 -12.93
C PRO A 518 -23.91 -35.25 -11.80
N ALA A 519 -24.80 -34.48 -11.15
CA ALA A 519 -25.66 -34.96 -10.07
C ALA A 519 -26.56 -36.12 -10.55
N ARG A 520 -26.86 -37.06 -9.65
CA ARG A 520 -27.75 -38.20 -9.94
C ARG A 520 -29.22 -37.83 -10.03
#